data_AF-A0A1A8PGC6-F1
#
_entry.id   AF-A0A1A8PGC6-F1
#
_cell.length_a   1.000
_cell.length_b   1.000
_cell.length_c   1.000
_cell.angle_alpha   90.00
_cell.angle_beta   90.00
_cell.angle_gamma   90.00
#
_symmetry.space_group_name_H-M   'P 1'
#
loop_
_entity.id
_entity.type
_entity.pdbx_description
1 polymer ?
#
loop_
_entity_poly.entity_id
_entity_poly.type
_entity_poly.pdbx_seq_one_letter_code
_entity_poly.pdbx_strand_id
1 'polypeptide(L)'
;ENVSPEDVKALQSLYREHCEAILDVVVNLQFSLIEKLWQTFWRYSPPDTVEGATVTENSSVSEIEARLPEAQLLLLCRNEAVLKWMSTCDHLMYQVLVEILIPDVLRPIPSALTQAIRNFAK
;
A
#
# COMPACT_ATOMS: atom_id res chain seq x y z
N GLU A 1 -3.62 -21.86 -14.20
CA GLU A 1 -2.36 -21.21 -14.65
C GLU A 1 -1.35 -21.30 -13.51
N ASN A 2 -0.09 -21.58 -13.82
CA ASN A 2 0.95 -21.82 -12.80
C ASN A 2 1.70 -20.51 -12.51
N VAL A 3 1.86 -20.19 -11.23
CA VAL A 3 2.72 -19.09 -10.76
C VAL A 3 4.18 -19.41 -11.09
N SER A 4 4.87 -18.49 -11.74
CA SER A 4 6.30 -18.60 -12.03
C SER A 4 7.15 -17.95 -10.93
N PRO A 5 8.45 -18.30 -10.84
CA PRO A 5 9.39 -17.60 -9.96
C PRO A 5 9.56 -16.11 -10.31
N GLU A 6 9.29 -15.73 -11.57
CA GLU A 6 9.34 -14.33 -12.02
C GLU A 6 8.17 -13.53 -11.44
N ASP A 7 6.96 -14.13 -11.40
CA ASP A 7 5.78 -13.51 -10.78
C ASP A 7 6.01 -13.25 -9.28
N VAL A 8 6.67 -14.19 -8.59
CA VAL A 8 7.04 -14.01 -7.17
C VAL A 8 8.02 -12.84 -7.00
N LYS A 9 9.04 -12.73 -7.86
CA LYS A 9 9.99 -11.60 -7.82
C LYS A 9 9.32 -10.27 -8.14
N ALA A 10 8.40 -10.26 -9.12
CA ALA A 10 7.63 -9.09 -9.48
C ALA A 10 6.77 -8.62 -8.29
N LEU A 11 6.06 -9.55 -7.63
CA LEU A 11 5.31 -9.25 -6.41
C LEU A 11 6.22 -8.71 -5.30
N GLN A 12 7.39 -9.31 -5.08
CA GLN A 12 8.34 -8.86 -4.06
C GLN A 12 8.79 -7.41 -4.29
N SER A 13 9.10 -7.05 -5.53
CA SER A 13 9.46 -5.68 -5.88
C SER A 13 8.29 -4.71 -5.66
N LEU A 14 7.12 -5.05 -6.20
CA LEU A 14 5.92 -4.23 -6.10
C LEU A 14 5.49 -4.02 -4.63
N TYR A 15 5.55 -5.06 -3.81
CA TYR A 15 5.18 -4.96 -2.38
C TYR A 15 6.17 -4.10 -1.60
N ARG A 16 7.47 -4.20 -1.90
CA ARG A 16 8.49 -3.31 -1.31
C ARG A 16 8.19 -1.86 -1.64
N GLU A 17 8.00 -1.55 -2.92
CA GLU A 17 7.70 -0.19 -3.39
C GLU A 17 6.39 0.34 -2.75
N HIS A 18 5.40 -0.54 -2.59
CA HIS A 18 4.15 -0.23 -1.90
C HIS A 18 4.37 0.14 -0.43
N CYS A 19 5.13 -0.67 0.32
CA CYS A 19 5.46 -0.38 1.72
C CYS A 19 6.25 0.92 1.87
N GLU A 20 7.20 1.17 0.95
CA GLU A 20 7.99 2.41 0.92
C GLU A 20 7.11 3.63 0.67
N ALA A 21 6.15 3.55 -0.27
CA ALA A 21 5.21 4.62 -0.53
C ALA A 21 4.27 4.89 0.67
N ILE A 22 3.80 3.84 1.36
CA ILE A 22 3.01 3.98 2.60
C ILE A 22 3.82 4.70 3.68
N LEU A 23 5.08 4.29 3.86
CA LEU A 23 5.96 4.90 4.84
C LEU A 23 6.17 6.40 4.54
N ASP A 24 6.44 6.75 3.29
CA ASP A 24 6.63 8.14 2.88
C ASP A 24 5.39 9.00 3.15
N VAL A 25 4.19 8.54 2.76
CA VAL A 25 2.96 9.32 3.01
C VAL A 25 2.67 9.47 4.50
N VAL A 26 3.02 8.48 5.33
CA VAL A 26 2.85 8.58 6.78
C VAL A 26 3.87 9.54 7.40
N VAL A 27 5.15 9.46 7.01
CA VAL A 27 6.19 10.40 7.47
C VAL A 27 5.83 11.84 7.12
N ASN A 28 5.24 12.05 5.93
CA ASN A 28 4.80 13.37 5.45
C ASN A 28 3.39 13.77 5.93
N LEU A 29 2.73 12.96 6.77
CA LEU A 29 1.37 13.18 7.30
C LEU A 29 0.28 13.33 6.21
N GLN A 30 0.51 12.74 5.03
CA GLN A 30 -0.40 12.77 3.87
C GLN A 30 -1.38 11.60 3.91
N PHE A 31 -2.09 11.43 5.02
CA PHE A 31 -2.95 10.27 5.27
C PHE A 31 -4.06 10.07 4.22
N SER A 32 -4.51 11.14 3.55
CA SER A 32 -5.49 11.08 2.46
C SER A 32 -5.01 10.26 1.26
N LEU A 33 -3.71 9.99 1.14
CA LEU A 33 -3.15 9.21 0.03
C LEU A 33 -3.07 7.70 0.32
N ILE A 34 -3.23 7.27 1.59
CA ILE A 34 -3.10 5.85 1.97
C ILE A 34 -4.14 4.99 1.25
N GLU A 35 -5.40 5.43 1.24
CA GLU A 35 -6.48 4.72 0.55
C GLU A 35 -6.16 4.57 -0.94
N LYS A 36 -5.70 5.64 -1.58
CA LYS A 36 -5.33 5.64 -2.99
C LYS A 36 -4.17 4.69 -3.30
N LEU A 37 -3.17 4.60 -2.43
CA LEU A 37 -2.07 3.63 -2.57
C LEU A 37 -2.57 2.19 -2.49
N TRP A 38 -3.48 1.89 -1.56
CA TRP A 38 -4.10 0.56 -1.46
C TRP A 38 -4.94 0.22 -2.68
N GLN A 39 -5.81 1.14 -3.12
CA GLN A 39 -6.64 0.96 -4.31
C GLN A 39 -5.78 0.69 -5.55
N THR A 40 -4.71 1.47 -5.73
CA THR A 40 -3.78 1.33 -6.86
C THR A 40 -3.07 -0.02 -6.85
N PHE A 41 -2.52 -0.43 -5.70
CA PHE A 41 -1.79 -1.70 -5.59
C PHE A 41 -2.69 -2.91 -5.82
N TRP A 42 -3.89 -2.89 -5.24
CA TRP A 42 -4.86 -3.98 -5.32
C TRP A 42 -5.77 -3.93 -6.55
N ARG A 43 -5.56 -2.96 -7.45
CA ARG A 43 -6.40 -2.72 -8.65
C ARG A 43 -7.88 -2.60 -8.33
N TYR A 44 -8.18 -2.09 -7.15
CA TYR A 44 -9.56 -1.89 -6.72
C TYR A 44 -10.10 -0.60 -7.33
N SER A 45 -11.17 -0.72 -8.11
CA SER A 45 -11.94 0.41 -8.61
C SER A 45 -13.35 0.39 -8.00
N PRO A 46 -13.79 1.46 -7.31
CA PRO A 46 -15.15 1.56 -6.80
C PRO A 46 -16.19 1.48 -7.95
N PRO A 47 -17.37 0.89 -7.71
CA PRO A 47 -18.41 0.73 -8.74
C PRO A 47 -19.01 2.06 -9.24
N ASP A 48 -18.89 3.15 -8.48
CA ASP A 48 -19.52 4.45 -8.80
C ASP A 48 -18.59 5.44 -9.54
N THR A 49 -17.34 5.06 -9.81
CA THR A 49 -16.39 5.89 -10.56
C THR A 49 -16.67 5.80 -12.06
N VAL A 50 -17.66 6.57 -12.52
CA VAL A 50 -17.92 6.82 -13.94
C VAL A 50 -16.66 7.46 -14.55
N GLU A 51 -16.17 6.86 -15.64
CA GLU A 51 -15.18 7.34 -16.61
C GLU A 51 -14.74 8.81 -16.42
N GLY A 52 -13.74 9.06 -15.58
CA GLY A 52 -13.28 10.42 -15.32
C GLY A 52 -12.03 10.57 -14.47
N ALA A 53 -11.41 9.46 -14.05
CA ALA A 53 -10.17 9.49 -13.29
C ALA A 53 -8.97 9.79 -14.20
N THR A 54 -8.22 10.81 -13.81
CA THR A 54 -7.11 11.45 -14.51
C THR A 54 -6.11 10.49 -15.17
N VAL A 55 -5.63 10.86 -16.37
CA VAL A 55 -4.63 10.15 -17.20
C VAL A 55 -3.43 9.59 -16.42
N THR A 56 -3.07 10.20 -15.30
CA THR A 56 -1.99 9.77 -14.39
C THR A 56 -2.28 8.49 -13.60
N GLU A 57 -3.52 8.25 -13.16
CA GLU A 57 -3.89 7.03 -12.40
C GLU A 57 -3.92 5.80 -13.31
N ASN A 58 -4.41 5.98 -14.53
CA ASN A 58 -4.39 4.92 -15.55
C ASN A 58 -2.95 4.53 -15.90
N SER A 59 -2.00 5.47 -15.85
CA SER A 59 -0.60 5.20 -16.16
C SER A 59 0.09 4.35 -15.09
N SER A 60 -0.13 4.63 -13.80
CA SER A 60 0.48 3.84 -12.72
C SER A 60 -0.11 2.44 -12.63
N VAL A 61 -1.44 2.31 -12.78
CA VAL A 61 -2.09 0.98 -12.83
C VAL A 61 -1.61 0.19 -14.04
N SER A 62 -1.47 0.81 -15.21
CA SER A 62 -0.95 0.17 -16.43
C SER A 62 0.49 -0.35 -16.25
N GLU A 63 1.36 0.43 -15.59
CA GLU A 63 2.73 -0.01 -15.31
C GLU A 63 2.78 -1.22 -14.35
N ILE A 64 1.96 -1.19 -13.30
CA ILE A 64 1.87 -2.29 -12.33
C ILE A 64 1.28 -3.54 -13.01
N GLU A 65 0.25 -3.38 -13.85
CA GLU A 65 -0.35 -4.47 -14.63
C GLU A 65 0.63 -5.10 -15.62
N ALA A 66 1.50 -4.29 -16.25
CA ALA A 66 2.54 -4.77 -17.14
C ALA A 66 3.62 -5.60 -16.41
N ARG A 67 3.89 -5.29 -15.13
CA ARG A 67 4.89 -5.99 -14.30
C ARG A 67 4.34 -7.27 -13.67
N LEU A 68 3.08 -7.25 -13.23
CA LEU A 68 2.39 -8.39 -12.64
C LEU A 68 0.90 -8.28 -12.96
N PRO A 69 0.34 -9.13 -13.83
CA PRO A 69 -1.09 -9.08 -14.14
C PRO A 69 -1.97 -9.36 -12.92
N GLU A 70 -3.15 -8.75 -12.84
CA GLU A 70 -4.09 -8.95 -11.73
C GLU A 70 -4.39 -10.44 -11.47
N ALA A 71 -4.59 -11.19 -12.55
CA ALA A 71 -4.85 -12.63 -12.47
C ALA A 71 -3.72 -13.39 -11.77
N GLN A 72 -2.46 -13.01 -12.02
CA GLN A 72 -1.30 -13.63 -11.37
C GLN A 72 -1.18 -13.20 -9.91
N LEU A 73 -1.47 -11.93 -9.60
CA LEU A 73 -1.55 -11.45 -8.21
C LEU A 73 -2.56 -12.27 -7.41
N LEU A 74 -3.77 -12.50 -7.96
CA LEU A 74 -4.80 -13.30 -7.29
C LEU A 74 -4.37 -14.76 -7.08
N LEU A 75 -3.62 -15.35 -8.03
CA LEU A 75 -3.07 -16.70 -7.88
C LEU A 75 -1.98 -16.74 -6.80
N LEU A 76 -1.09 -15.75 -6.76
CA LEU A 76 -0.07 -15.59 -5.74
C LEU A 76 -0.69 -15.46 -4.34
N CYS A 77 -1.78 -14.70 -4.20
CA CYS A 77 -2.53 -14.57 -2.94
C CYS A 77 -3.24 -15.85 -2.49
N ARG A 78 -3.24 -16.94 -3.29
CA ARG A 78 -3.71 -18.26 -2.86
C ARG A 78 -2.59 -19.16 -2.35
N ASN A 79 -1.34 -18.74 -2.47
CA ASN A 79 -0.18 -19.49 -2.01
C ASN A 79 0.14 -19.14 -0.54
N GLU A 80 0.10 -20.13 0.36
CA GLU A 80 0.34 -19.91 1.79
C GLU A 80 1.71 -19.30 2.11
N ALA A 81 2.75 -19.66 1.37
CA ALA A 81 4.09 -19.10 1.60
C ALA A 81 4.15 -17.62 1.23
N VAL A 82 3.47 -17.23 0.14
CA VAL A 82 3.33 -15.83 -0.26
C VAL A 82 2.54 -15.05 0.77
N LEU A 83 1.40 -15.58 1.23
CA LEU A 83 0.58 -14.95 2.28
C LEU A 83 1.38 -14.75 3.58
N LYS A 84 2.13 -15.76 4.00
CA LYS A 84 2.98 -15.67 5.19
C LYS A 84 4.09 -14.62 5.02
N TRP A 85 4.68 -14.55 3.84
CA TRP A 85 5.70 -13.55 3.51
C TRP A 85 5.12 -12.13 3.52
N MET A 86 4.00 -11.89 2.84
CA MET A 86 3.31 -10.58 2.83
C MET A 86 2.92 -10.15 4.24
N SER A 87 2.35 -11.08 5.03
CA SER A 87 2.04 -10.84 6.43
C SER A 87 3.28 -10.43 7.22
N THR A 88 4.44 -11.06 7.01
CA THR A 88 5.69 -10.67 7.69
C THR A 88 6.12 -9.25 7.29
N CYS A 89 5.99 -8.89 6.01
CA CYS A 89 6.24 -7.53 5.54
C CYS A 89 5.29 -6.51 6.19
N ASP A 90 3.99 -6.83 6.30
CA ASP A 90 3.00 -5.97 6.94
C ASP A 90 3.31 -5.73 8.41
N HIS A 91 3.67 -6.78 9.16
CA HIS A 91 4.05 -6.63 10.56
C HIS A 91 5.24 -5.70 10.73
N LEU A 92 6.27 -5.82 9.88
CA LEU A 92 7.43 -4.94 9.91
C LEU A 92 7.06 -3.49 9.55
N MET A 93 6.26 -3.30 8.50
CA MET A 93 5.78 -1.99 8.09
C MET A 93 4.98 -1.33 9.23
N TYR A 94 3.97 -2.02 9.76
CA TYR A 94 3.14 -1.50 10.85
C TYR A 94 3.94 -1.18 12.11
N GLN A 95 4.94 -2.00 12.46
CA GLN A 95 5.83 -1.71 13.57
C GLN A 95 6.56 -0.37 13.36
N VAL A 96 7.12 -0.15 12.17
CA VAL A 96 7.78 1.13 11.83
C VAL A 96 6.79 2.30 11.83
N LEU A 97 5.58 2.11 11.30
CA LEU A 97 4.54 3.15 11.33
C LEU A 97 4.15 3.53 12.76
N VAL A 98 4.02 2.55 13.66
CA VAL A 98 3.74 2.78 15.09
C VAL A 98 4.85 3.62 15.72
N GLU A 99 6.11 3.30 15.46
CA GLU A 99 7.26 4.06 15.98
C GLU A 99 7.29 5.52 15.48
N ILE A 100 6.80 5.77 14.26
CA ILE A 100 6.69 7.12 13.69
C ILE A 100 5.49 7.88 14.25
N LEU A 101 4.32 7.23 14.27
CA LEU A 101 3.05 7.85 14.65
C LEU A 101 2.91 8.05 16.16
N ILE A 102 3.56 7.21 16.95
CA ILE A 102 3.56 7.27 18.40
C ILE A 102 4.98 7.62 18.86
N PRO A 103 5.42 8.88 18.70
CA PRO A 103 6.69 9.31 19.26
C PRO A 103 6.64 9.13 20.79
N ASP A 104 7.79 8.74 21.34
CA ASP A 104 8.06 8.46 22.76
C ASP A 104 7.08 9.15 23.72
N VAL A 105 6.34 8.36 24.50
CA VAL A 105 5.15 8.76 25.31
C VAL A 105 5.44 9.86 26.35
N LEU A 106 6.72 10.23 26.49
CA LEU A 106 7.23 11.30 27.35
C LEU A 106 7.33 12.66 26.65
N ARG A 107 7.25 12.74 25.31
CA ARG A 107 7.29 14.01 24.58
C ARG A 107 5.87 14.48 24.23
N PRO A 108 5.56 15.79 24.34
CA PRO A 108 4.26 16.32 23.93
C PRO A 108 4.04 16.04 22.44
N ILE A 109 2.90 15.42 22.10
CA ILE A 109 2.54 15.13 20.71
C ILE A 109 2.36 16.45 19.94
N PRO A 110 2.99 16.65 18.77
CA PRO A 110 2.79 17.83 17.96
C PRO A 110 1.31 18.01 17.59
N SER A 111 0.76 19.22 17.77
CA SER A 111 -0.66 19.50 17.49
C SER A 111 -1.05 19.21 16.04
N ALA A 112 -0.12 19.43 15.09
CA ALA A 112 -0.30 19.10 13.68
C ALA A 112 -0.51 17.58 13.46
N LEU A 113 0.28 16.74 14.13
CA LEU A 113 0.15 15.28 14.07
C LEU A 113 -1.19 14.84 14.66
N THR A 114 -1.58 15.39 15.82
CA THR A 114 -2.88 15.10 16.43
C THR A 114 -4.04 15.47 15.52
N GLN A 115 -3.99 16.63 14.86
CA GLN A 115 -5.04 17.08 13.95
C GLN A 115 -5.12 16.19 12.70
N ALA A 116 -3.98 15.80 12.15
CA ALA A 116 -3.91 14.92 10.97
C ALA A 116 -4.46 13.52 11.27
N ILE A 117 -4.09 12.91 12.41
CA ILE A 117 -4.65 11.63 12.87
C ILE A 117 -6.17 11.72 13.08
N ARG A 118 -6.64 12.79 13.74
CA ARG A 118 -8.08 13.01 13.97
C ARG A 118 -8.85 13.14 12.65
N ASN A 119 -8.29 13.81 11.65
CA ASN A 119 -8.95 13.96 10.35
C ASN A 119 -8.99 12.64 9.58
N PHE A 120 -7.96 11.81 9.69
CA PHE A 120 -7.92 10.49 9.06
C PHE A 120 -8.91 9.49 9.68
N ALA A 121 -9.12 9.55 11.00
CA ALA A 121 -10.00 8.60 11.71
C ALA A 121 -11.51 8.95 11.64
N LYS A 122 -11.90 10.04 10.97
CA LYS A 122 -13.29 10.45 10.76
C LYS A 122 -13.83 9.84 9.49
#